data_AF-A0A3Q9FTT7-F1
#
_entry.id   AF-A0A3Q9FTT7-F1
#
_cell.length_a   1.000
_cell.length_b   1.000
_cell.length_c   1.000
_cell.angle_alpha   90.00
_cell.angle_beta   90.00
_cell.angle_gamma   90.00
#
_symmetry.space_group_name_H-M   'P 1'
#
loop_
_entity.id
_entity.type
_entity.pdbx_description
1 polymer ?
#
loop_
_entity_poly.entity_id
_entity_poly.type
_entity_poly.pdbx_seq_one_letter_code
_entity_poly.pdbx_strand_id
1 'polypeptide(L)'
;MKKIILVLSLFTFCILNANAQLVLVVQAVASSIKTPNQLDNVTFYTEGDSIVVPVTKLKKEKVASFDSVKVQTLYSAQRVAKIYGDSIQVSAVPEDALYYEHTKKYRNARMSTMFAVSGWTLVLLNPYFLIVAPLPTIQAITRDKTVDKAYVMNGKEWRTFKKEYKAYKKSFKGKKEISNEENVGYAKI
;
A
#
# COMPACT_ATOMS: atom_id res chain seq x y z
N MET A 1 -8.06 50.15 23.30
CA MET A 1 -7.75 49.69 21.92
C MET A 1 -6.65 48.62 21.85
N LYS A 2 -5.44 48.83 22.40
CA LYS A 2 -4.34 47.83 22.33
C LYS A 2 -4.70 46.42 22.86
N LYS A 3 -5.46 46.32 23.96
CA LYS A 3 -5.90 45.04 24.54
C LYS A 3 -6.89 44.27 23.63
N ILE A 4 -7.76 44.98 22.92
CA ILE A 4 -8.74 44.37 22.00
C ILE A 4 -8.03 43.81 20.78
N ILE A 5 -7.06 44.54 20.23
CA ILE A 5 -6.24 44.09 19.09
C ILE A 5 -5.42 42.85 19.47
N LEU A 6 -4.87 42.80 20.69
CA LEU A 6 -4.09 41.66 21.18
C LEU A 6 -4.96 40.41 21.41
N VAL A 7 -6.19 40.58 21.90
CA VAL A 7 -7.17 39.47 22.01
C VAL A 7 -7.61 38.98 20.62
N LEU A 8 -7.85 39.90 19.67
CA LEU A 8 -8.21 39.54 18.30
C LEU A 8 -7.07 38.81 17.57
N SER A 9 -5.81 39.21 17.81
CA SER A 9 -4.64 38.54 17.24
C SER A 9 -4.41 37.16 17.85
N LEU A 10 -4.64 36.99 19.16
CA LEU A 10 -4.62 35.68 19.80
C LEU A 10 -5.72 34.77 19.25
N PHE A 11 -6.92 35.30 19.07
CA PHE A 11 -8.06 34.53 18.57
C PHE A 11 -7.87 34.07 17.12
N THR A 12 -7.36 34.95 16.26
CA THR A 12 -7.01 34.60 14.87
C THR A 12 -5.84 33.60 14.80
N PHE A 13 -4.84 33.71 15.67
CA PHE A 13 -3.75 32.73 15.78
C PHE A 13 -4.27 31.34 16.22
N CYS A 14 -5.24 31.28 17.14
CA CYS A 14 -5.87 30.02 17.54
C CYS A 14 -6.68 29.37 16.39
N ILE A 15 -7.44 30.16 15.62
CA ILE A 15 -8.25 29.64 14.50
C ILE A 15 -7.34 29.14 13.35
N LEU A 16 -6.27 29.86 13.03
CA LEU A 16 -5.30 29.44 12.01
C LEU A 16 -4.61 28.11 12.38
N ASN A 17 -4.26 27.92 13.64
CA ASN A 17 -3.65 26.66 14.12
C ASN A 17 -4.64 25.48 14.10
N ALA A 18 -5.92 25.70 14.40
CA ALA A 18 -6.95 24.67 14.32
C ALA A 18 -7.13 24.13 12.89
N ASN A 19 -7.08 25.01 11.89
CA ASN A 19 -7.18 24.63 10.48
C ASN A 19 -5.96 23.82 10.00
N ALA A 20 -4.74 24.19 10.43
CA ALA A 20 -3.53 23.45 10.08
C ALA A 20 -3.55 22.01 10.62
N GLN A 21 -4.12 21.81 11.80
CA GLN A 21 -4.24 20.49 12.42
C GLN A 21 -5.29 19.61 11.72
N LEU A 22 -6.38 20.20 11.23
CA LEU A 22 -7.43 19.50 10.46
C LEU A 22 -6.88 19.00 9.11
N VAL A 23 -6.00 19.78 8.46
CA VAL A 23 -5.30 19.36 7.23
C VAL A 23 -4.42 18.13 7.47
N LEU A 24 -3.71 18.05 8.61
CA LEU A 24 -2.90 16.87 8.94
C LEU A 24 -3.74 15.59 9.08
N VAL A 25 -4.94 15.71 9.67
CA VAL A 25 -5.88 14.59 9.83
C VAL A 25 -6.43 14.17 8.46
N VAL A 26 -6.83 15.13 7.61
CA VAL A 26 -7.31 14.84 6.25
C VAL A 26 -6.21 14.22 5.39
N GLN A 27 -4.95 14.68 5.50
CA GLN A 27 -3.82 14.07 4.81
C GLN A 27 -3.53 12.65 5.33
N ALA A 28 -3.67 12.40 6.63
CA ALA A 28 -3.55 11.06 7.20
C ALA A 28 -4.66 10.12 6.68
N VAL A 29 -5.90 10.62 6.54
CA VAL A 29 -7.01 9.86 5.95
C VAL A 29 -6.82 9.66 4.43
N ALA A 30 -6.46 10.69 3.67
CA ALA A 30 -6.26 10.58 2.23
C ALA A 30 -5.10 9.62 1.87
N SER A 31 -4.01 9.65 2.64
CA SER A 31 -2.89 8.70 2.47
C SER A 31 -3.25 7.25 2.79
N SER A 32 -4.40 7.01 3.43
CA SER A 32 -4.90 5.66 3.71
C SER A 32 -5.54 4.97 2.50
N ILE A 33 -5.96 5.75 1.49
CA ILE A 33 -6.66 5.21 0.32
C ILE A 33 -5.61 4.60 -0.61
N LYS A 34 -5.48 3.26 -0.56
CA LYS A 34 -4.54 2.50 -1.40
C LYS A 34 -5.04 2.51 -2.85
N THR A 35 -4.39 3.29 -3.71
CA THR A 35 -4.55 3.14 -5.16
C THR A 35 -3.84 1.86 -5.63
N PRO A 36 -4.52 1.00 -6.42
CA PRO A 36 -3.93 -0.23 -6.96
C PRO A 36 -2.80 0.12 -7.95
N ASN A 37 -1.72 -0.65 -7.89
CA ASN A 37 -0.53 -0.45 -8.70
C ASN A 37 -0.49 -1.43 -9.88
N GLN A 38 0.32 -1.18 -10.91
CA GLN A 38 0.46 -2.07 -12.07
C GLN A 38 0.94 -3.49 -11.72
N LEU A 39 1.54 -3.66 -10.53
CA LEU A 39 1.96 -4.96 -9.99
C LEU A 39 0.80 -5.76 -9.40
N ASP A 40 -0.32 -5.10 -9.12
CA ASP A 40 -1.57 -5.75 -8.73
C ASP A 40 -2.33 -6.23 -9.98
N ASN A 41 -1.66 -6.42 -11.12
CA ASN A 41 -2.27 -7.09 -12.27
C ASN A 41 -2.08 -8.60 -12.11
N VAL A 42 -3.10 -9.36 -12.50
CA VAL A 42 -3.11 -10.82 -12.48
C VAL A 42 -2.96 -11.31 -13.90
N THR A 43 -2.11 -12.32 -14.10
CA THR A 43 -1.93 -12.95 -15.41
C THR A 43 -2.59 -14.32 -15.39
N PHE A 44 -3.58 -14.51 -16.26
CA PHE A 44 -4.22 -15.80 -16.51
C PHE A 44 -3.51 -16.50 -17.66
N TYR A 45 -3.31 -17.81 -17.54
CA TYR A 45 -2.80 -18.65 -18.63
C TYR A 45 -3.90 -19.59 -19.12
N THR A 46 -4.05 -19.68 -20.44
CA THR A 46 -5.03 -20.54 -21.14
C THR A 46 -4.36 -21.16 -22.35
N GLU A 47 -4.18 -22.49 -22.38
CA GLU A 47 -3.78 -23.27 -23.57
C GLU A 47 -2.73 -22.61 -24.49
N GLY A 48 -1.70 -21.96 -23.91
CA GLY A 48 -0.60 -21.31 -24.64
C GLY A 48 -0.67 -19.79 -24.79
N ASP A 49 -1.77 -19.14 -24.42
CA ASP A 49 -1.92 -17.68 -24.38
C ASP A 49 -1.95 -17.14 -22.94
N SER A 50 -1.65 -15.85 -22.76
CA SER A 50 -1.64 -15.18 -21.46
C SER A 50 -2.38 -13.85 -21.47
N ILE A 51 -3.34 -13.70 -20.57
CA ILE A 51 -4.17 -12.50 -20.46
C ILE A 51 -3.83 -11.77 -19.16
N VAL A 52 -3.44 -10.49 -19.26
CA VAL A 52 -3.14 -9.64 -18.10
C VAL A 52 -4.37 -8.80 -17.73
N VAL A 53 -4.96 -9.09 -16.57
CA VAL A 53 -6.16 -8.42 -16.07
C VAL A 53 -5.82 -7.58 -14.83
N PRO A 54 -6.21 -6.29 -14.77
CA PRO A 54 -6.08 -5.50 -13.56
C PRO A 54 -6.93 -6.08 -12.43
N VAL A 55 -6.41 -6.15 -11.19
CA VAL A 55 -7.18 -6.70 -10.05
C VAL A 55 -8.51 -5.98 -9.80
N THR A 56 -8.59 -4.70 -10.15
CA THR A 56 -9.84 -3.92 -10.03
C THR A 56 -10.96 -4.40 -10.94
N LYS A 57 -10.63 -5.05 -12.05
CA LYS A 57 -11.57 -5.54 -13.06
C LYS A 57 -11.84 -7.05 -12.95
N LEU A 58 -11.23 -7.75 -11.97
CA LEU A 58 -11.48 -9.16 -11.73
C LEU A 58 -12.96 -9.40 -11.39
N LYS A 59 -13.62 -10.21 -12.21
CA LYS A 59 -14.97 -10.74 -11.99
C LYS A 59 -14.90 -12.27 -12.02
N LYS A 60 -15.87 -12.93 -11.38
CA LYS A 60 -15.97 -14.39 -11.36
C LYS A 60 -16.42 -14.87 -12.74
N GLU A 61 -15.49 -15.26 -13.59
CA GLU A 61 -15.77 -15.92 -14.87
C GLU A 61 -15.78 -17.45 -14.68
N LYS A 62 -16.33 -18.19 -15.66
CA LYS A 62 -16.38 -19.67 -15.58
C LYS A 62 -14.94 -20.20 -15.59
N VAL A 63 -14.57 -20.89 -14.52
CA VAL A 63 -13.22 -21.42 -14.24
C VAL A 63 -12.71 -22.39 -15.32
N ALA A 64 -13.60 -22.93 -16.15
CA ALA A 64 -13.29 -23.90 -17.20
C ALA A 64 -12.36 -23.39 -18.32
N SER A 65 -11.99 -22.10 -18.35
CA SER A 65 -11.16 -21.50 -19.40
C SER A 65 -9.73 -21.15 -18.97
N PHE A 66 -9.30 -21.43 -17.74
CA PHE A 66 -7.99 -21.01 -17.24
C PHE A 66 -7.25 -22.17 -16.56
N ASP A 67 -6.00 -22.39 -16.98
CA ASP A 67 -5.16 -23.49 -16.46
C ASP A 67 -4.42 -23.08 -15.19
N SER A 68 -3.89 -21.85 -15.16
CA SER A 68 -3.16 -21.33 -14.00
C SER A 68 -3.19 -19.81 -13.94
N VAL A 69 -2.95 -19.28 -12.74
CA VAL A 69 -2.94 -17.84 -12.48
C VAL A 69 -1.63 -17.42 -11.84
N LYS A 70 -0.90 -16.53 -12.51
CA LYS A 70 0.31 -15.91 -11.96
C LYS A 70 0.01 -14.58 -11.30
N VAL A 71 0.57 -14.44 -10.12
CA VAL A 71 0.30 -13.34 -9.21
C VAL A 71 1.59 -12.78 -8.67
N GLN A 72 1.72 -11.45 -8.64
CA GLN A 72 2.95 -10.76 -8.23
C GLN A 72 2.85 -10.09 -6.86
N THR A 73 1.66 -9.98 -6.25
CA THR A 73 1.48 -9.35 -4.93
C THR A 73 0.58 -10.20 -4.03
N LEU A 74 0.72 -10.10 -2.71
CA LEU A 74 -0.21 -10.80 -1.80
C LEU A 74 -1.63 -10.24 -1.97
N TYR A 75 -1.75 -8.94 -2.22
CA TYR A 75 -3.04 -8.32 -2.46
C TYR A 75 -3.78 -8.95 -3.66
N SER A 76 -3.07 -9.17 -4.76
CA SER A 76 -3.65 -9.84 -5.93
C SER A 76 -3.96 -11.31 -5.64
N ALA A 77 -3.12 -12.00 -4.86
CA ALA A 77 -3.35 -13.40 -4.47
C ALA A 77 -4.59 -13.57 -3.59
N GLN A 78 -4.73 -12.72 -2.57
CA GLN A 78 -5.91 -12.68 -1.70
C GLN A 78 -7.18 -12.37 -2.48
N ARG A 79 -7.11 -11.48 -3.47
CA ARG A 79 -8.25 -11.13 -4.34
C ARG A 79 -8.65 -12.29 -5.25
N VAL A 80 -7.69 -12.97 -5.85
CA VAL A 80 -7.94 -14.17 -6.68
C VAL A 80 -8.54 -15.27 -5.82
N ALA A 81 -7.95 -15.58 -4.66
CA ALA A 81 -8.48 -16.56 -3.71
C ALA A 81 -9.92 -16.21 -3.25
N LYS A 82 -10.24 -14.94 -3.04
CA LYS A 82 -11.60 -14.52 -2.68
C LYS A 82 -12.63 -14.75 -3.80
N ILE A 83 -12.23 -14.61 -5.06
CA ILE A 83 -13.14 -14.69 -6.21
C ILE A 83 -13.30 -16.13 -6.71
N TYR A 84 -12.18 -16.85 -6.78
CA TYR A 84 -12.08 -18.17 -7.39
C TYR A 84 -11.91 -19.30 -6.35
N GLY A 85 -11.56 -19.00 -5.10
CA GLY A 85 -11.33 -20.03 -4.06
C GLY A 85 -10.22 -20.99 -4.47
N ASP A 86 -10.41 -22.27 -4.13
CA ASP A 86 -9.46 -23.36 -4.42
C ASP A 86 -9.58 -23.92 -5.86
N SER A 87 -10.45 -23.33 -6.69
CA SER A 87 -10.74 -23.86 -8.03
C SER A 87 -9.64 -23.61 -9.06
N ILE A 88 -8.63 -22.78 -8.73
CA ILE A 88 -7.55 -22.42 -9.65
C ILE A 88 -6.20 -22.51 -8.93
N GLN A 89 -5.20 -23.11 -9.58
CA GLN A 89 -3.83 -23.10 -9.09
C GLN A 89 -3.23 -21.69 -9.20
N VAL A 90 -3.05 -21.05 -8.05
CA VAL A 90 -2.39 -19.75 -7.93
C VAL A 90 -0.89 -19.98 -7.74
N SER A 91 -0.06 -19.38 -8.60
CA SER A 91 1.39 -19.44 -8.45
C SER A 91 1.83 -18.90 -7.09
N ALA A 92 2.82 -19.53 -6.46
CA ALA A 92 3.42 -18.98 -5.24
C ALA A 92 3.90 -17.54 -5.46
N VAL A 93 3.52 -16.64 -4.55
CA VAL A 93 3.94 -15.24 -4.61
C VAL A 93 5.47 -15.20 -4.40
N PRO A 94 6.24 -14.49 -5.25
CA PRO A 94 7.69 -14.41 -5.09
C PRO A 94 8.04 -13.79 -3.74
N GLU A 95 9.08 -14.32 -3.09
CA GLU A 95 9.47 -13.94 -1.72
C GLU A 95 9.82 -12.45 -1.61
N ASP A 96 10.46 -11.89 -2.63
CA ASP A 96 10.75 -10.44 -2.74
C ASP A 96 9.50 -9.57 -2.65
N ALA A 97 8.36 -10.05 -3.18
CA ALA A 97 7.10 -9.33 -3.09
C ALA A 97 6.51 -9.38 -1.67
N LEU A 98 6.74 -10.49 -0.93
CA LEU A 98 6.40 -10.59 0.49
C LEU A 98 7.18 -9.56 1.30
N TYR A 99 8.51 -9.54 1.14
CA TYR A 99 9.38 -8.58 1.80
C TYR A 99 8.98 -7.13 1.48
N TYR A 100 8.70 -6.83 0.20
CA TYR A 100 8.27 -5.49 -0.19
C TYR A 100 6.95 -5.08 0.47
N GLU A 101 5.94 -5.95 0.43
CA GLU A 101 4.60 -5.63 0.94
C GLU A 101 4.60 -5.48 2.46
N HIS A 102 5.22 -6.41 3.19
CA HIS A 102 5.28 -6.37 4.65
C HIS A 102 6.14 -5.21 5.15
N THR A 103 7.27 -4.92 4.51
CA THR A 103 8.08 -3.74 4.85
C THR A 103 7.31 -2.44 4.61
N LYS A 104 6.55 -2.33 3.51
CA LYS A 104 5.72 -1.16 3.24
C LYS A 104 4.57 -1.01 4.25
N LYS A 105 3.86 -2.10 4.57
CA LYS A 105 2.80 -2.10 5.59
C LYS A 105 3.36 -1.71 6.96
N TYR A 106 4.51 -2.26 7.35
CA TYR A 106 5.19 -1.94 8.61
C TYR A 106 5.53 -0.44 8.71
N ARG A 107 6.09 0.14 7.65
CA ARG A 107 6.40 1.58 7.63
C ARG A 107 5.14 2.43 7.74
N ASN A 108 4.04 2.04 7.07
CA ASN A 108 2.76 2.75 7.18
C ASN A 108 2.14 2.61 8.59
N ALA A 109 2.25 1.44 9.22
CA ALA A 109 1.84 1.21 10.61
C ALA A 109 2.64 2.10 11.57
N ARG A 110 3.96 2.22 11.36
CA ARG A 110 4.84 3.11 12.14
C ARG A 110 4.48 4.58 11.98
N MET A 111 4.19 5.04 10.76
CA MET A 111 3.69 6.40 10.52
C MET A 111 2.35 6.64 11.23
N SER A 112 1.43 5.66 11.18
CA SER A 112 0.14 5.75 11.87
C SER A 112 0.33 5.83 13.39
N THR A 113 1.29 5.06 13.92
CA THR A 113 1.66 5.09 15.35
C THR A 113 2.21 6.46 15.74
N MET A 114 3.07 7.06 14.90
CA MET A 114 3.56 8.43 15.12
C MET A 114 2.40 9.43 15.14
N PHE A 115 1.45 9.34 14.20
CA PHE A 115 0.26 10.20 14.22
C PHE A 115 -0.62 9.98 15.45
N ALA A 116 -0.75 8.74 15.93
CA ALA A 116 -1.48 8.44 17.15
C ALA A 116 -0.81 9.09 18.37
N VAL A 117 0.50 8.91 18.52
CA VAL A 117 1.29 9.55 19.59
C VAL A 117 1.16 11.07 19.50
N SER A 118 1.36 11.65 18.32
CA SER A 118 1.21 13.09 18.10
C SER A 118 -0.20 13.57 18.45
N GLY A 119 -1.23 12.83 18.06
CA GLY A 119 -2.62 13.14 18.40
C GLY A 119 -2.86 13.17 19.90
N TRP A 120 -2.36 12.18 20.64
CA TRP A 120 -2.45 12.14 22.10
C TRP A 120 -1.59 13.21 22.78
N THR A 121 -0.42 13.56 22.24
CA THR A 121 0.36 14.69 22.78
C THR A 121 -0.34 16.02 22.56
N LEU A 122 -1.08 16.19 21.46
CA LEU A 122 -1.85 17.41 21.18
C LEU A 122 -3.07 17.55 22.10
N VAL A 123 -3.60 16.44 22.65
CA VAL A 123 -4.65 16.48 23.69
C VAL A 123 -4.20 17.27 24.92
N LEU A 124 -2.91 17.15 25.30
CA LEU A 124 -2.35 17.88 26.43
C LEU A 124 -2.32 19.40 26.20
N LEU A 125 -2.24 19.84 24.94
CA LEU A 125 -2.23 21.25 24.55
C LEU A 125 -3.63 21.78 24.26
N ASN A 126 -4.54 20.94 23.76
CA ASN A 126 -5.91 21.30 23.46
C ASN A 126 -6.85 20.09 23.58
N PRO A 127 -7.84 20.13 24.50
CA PRO A 127 -8.73 18.99 24.76
C PRO A 127 -9.63 18.62 23.57
N TYR A 128 -9.83 19.50 22.58
CA TYR A 128 -10.60 19.17 21.37
C TYR A 128 -9.99 18.01 20.57
N PHE A 129 -8.70 17.72 20.74
CA PHE A 129 -8.05 16.56 20.10
C PHE A 129 -8.54 15.21 20.60
N LEU A 130 -9.25 15.14 21.74
CA LEU A 130 -9.83 13.90 22.25
C LEU A 130 -10.81 13.27 21.24
N ILE A 131 -11.48 14.09 20.43
CA ILE A 131 -12.42 13.62 19.40
C ILE A 131 -11.67 12.93 18.26
N VAL A 132 -10.45 13.39 17.94
CA VAL A 132 -9.74 12.99 16.72
C VAL A 132 -8.62 11.98 17.00
N ALA A 133 -7.96 12.04 18.16
CA ALA A 133 -6.85 11.15 18.55
C ALA A 133 -7.17 9.63 18.50
N PRO A 134 -8.41 9.17 18.77
CA PRO A 134 -8.75 7.74 18.65
C PRO A 134 -8.63 7.20 17.22
N LEU A 135 -8.90 8.02 16.19
CA LEU A 135 -8.86 7.58 14.78
C LEU A 135 -7.48 7.07 14.33
N PRO A 136 -6.37 7.83 14.46
CA PRO A 136 -5.05 7.34 14.11
C PRO A 136 -4.61 6.18 15.01
N THR A 137 -5.10 6.10 16.25
CA THR A 137 -4.82 5.00 17.18
C THR A 137 -5.39 3.68 16.68
N ILE A 138 -6.69 3.66 16.31
CA ILE A 138 -7.33 2.47 15.74
C ILE A 138 -6.66 2.08 14.41
N GLN A 139 -6.31 3.06 13.58
CA GLN A 139 -5.59 2.80 12.33
C GLN A 139 -4.21 2.19 12.57
N ALA A 140 -3.46 2.63 13.58
CA ALA A 140 -2.17 2.05 13.92
C ALA A 140 -2.30 0.58 14.35
N ILE A 141 -3.26 0.28 15.24
CA ILE A 141 -3.49 -1.08 15.75
C ILE A 141 -3.89 -2.03 14.61
N THR A 142 -4.85 -1.62 13.77
CA THR A 142 -5.32 -2.44 12.66
C THR A 142 -4.23 -2.70 11.63
N ARG A 143 -3.43 -1.68 11.29
CA ARG A 143 -2.31 -1.83 10.35
C ARG A 143 -1.21 -2.73 10.89
N ASP A 144 -0.83 -2.60 12.16
CA ASP A 144 0.24 -3.40 12.76
C ASP A 144 -0.11 -4.90 12.80
N LYS A 145 -1.38 -5.24 13.08
CA LYS A 145 -1.85 -6.63 13.07
C LYS A 145 -1.75 -7.32 11.70
N THR A 146 -1.74 -6.55 10.61
CA THR A 146 -1.65 -7.09 9.24
C THR A 146 -0.21 -7.30 8.75
N VAL A 147 0.78 -6.97 9.59
CA VAL A 147 2.20 -7.06 9.26
C VAL A 147 2.77 -8.35 9.85
N ASP A 148 3.23 -9.24 8.98
CA ASP A 148 4.19 -10.26 9.36
C ASP A 148 5.58 -9.62 9.54
N LYS A 149 6.13 -9.72 10.74
CA LYS A 149 7.42 -9.12 11.12
C LYS A 149 8.61 -9.94 10.64
N ALA A 150 8.42 -11.22 10.26
CA ALA A 150 9.48 -12.05 9.70
C ALA A 150 9.97 -11.52 8.33
N TYR A 151 9.05 -10.91 7.56
CA TYR A 151 9.32 -10.37 6.22
C TYR A 151 9.56 -8.85 6.21
N VAL A 152 9.99 -8.26 7.33
CA VAL A 152 10.29 -6.82 7.43
C VAL A 152 11.78 -6.58 7.24
N MET A 153 12.12 -5.90 6.15
CA MET A 153 13.49 -5.47 5.88
C MET A 153 13.92 -4.32 6.81
N ASN A 154 15.21 -4.28 7.12
CA ASN A 154 15.81 -3.16 7.81
C ASN A 154 15.83 -1.89 6.92
N GLY A 155 16.00 -0.73 7.54
CA GLY A 155 15.98 0.56 6.84
C GLY A 155 17.09 0.76 5.81
N LYS A 156 18.22 0.04 5.94
CA LYS A 156 19.30 0.02 4.93
C LYS A 156 18.90 -0.88 3.74
N GLU A 157 18.53 -2.13 4.02
CA GLU A 157 18.02 -3.11 3.06
C GLU A 157 16.88 -2.53 2.20
N TRP A 158 15.89 -1.89 2.83
CA TRP A 158 14.79 -1.25 2.12
C TRP A 158 15.23 -0.16 1.12
N ARG A 159 16.30 0.58 1.42
CA ARG A 159 16.83 1.58 0.49
C ARG A 159 17.53 0.91 -0.68
N THR A 160 18.30 -0.14 -0.42
CA THR A 160 18.98 -0.93 -1.44
C THR A 160 17.97 -1.61 -2.36
N PHE A 161 17.01 -2.33 -1.77
CA PHE A 161 15.90 -2.96 -2.49
C PHE A 161 15.15 -1.97 -3.38
N LYS A 162 14.81 -0.77 -2.88
CA LYS A 162 14.15 0.26 -3.71
C LYS A 162 15.00 0.74 -4.88
N LYS A 163 16.33 0.82 -4.73
CA LYS A 163 17.23 1.21 -5.81
C LYS A 163 17.29 0.11 -6.87
N GLU A 164 17.49 -1.13 -6.45
CA GLU A 164 17.48 -2.33 -7.31
C GLU A 164 16.15 -2.47 -8.03
N TYR A 165 15.04 -2.37 -7.30
CA TYR A 165 13.69 -2.42 -7.86
C TYR A 165 13.43 -1.30 -8.87
N LYS A 166 13.92 -0.08 -8.61
CA LYS A 166 13.81 1.03 -9.57
C LYS A 166 14.69 0.79 -10.81
N ALA A 167 15.85 0.17 -10.66
CA ALA A 167 16.72 -0.22 -11.77
C ALA A 167 16.08 -1.33 -12.60
N TYR A 168 15.55 -2.38 -11.96
CA TYR A 168 14.74 -3.43 -12.56
C TYR A 168 13.57 -2.80 -13.35
N LYS A 169 12.73 -1.97 -12.73
CA LYS A 169 11.62 -1.33 -13.46
C LYS A 169 12.07 -0.52 -14.68
N LYS A 170 13.24 0.13 -14.62
CA LYS A 170 13.80 0.86 -15.76
C LYS A 170 14.26 -0.07 -16.88
N SER A 171 14.84 -1.23 -16.57
CA SER A 171 15.27 -2.19 -17.60
C SER A 171 14.09 -2.76 -18.41
N PHE A 172 12.90 -2.88 -17.80
CA PHE A 172 11.68 -3.28 -18.51
C PHE A 172 10.97 -2.12 -19.23
N LYS A 173 11.21 -0.88 -18.84
CA LYS A 173 10.58 0.29 -19.48
C LYS A 173 11.14 0.58 -20.88
N GLY A 174 12.36 0.08 -21.19
CA GLY A 174 12.99 0.19 -22.51
C GLY A 174 12.79 -1.03 -23.43
N LYS A 175 12.25 -2.14 -22.92
CA LYS A 175 12.00 -3.36 -23.72
C LYS A 175 10.57 -3.45 -24.28
N LYS A 176 9.76 -2.39 -24.14
CA LYS A 176 8.34 -2.41 -24.50
C LYS A 176 8.02 -1.98 -25.94
N GLU A 177 9.02 -1.98 -26.84
CA GLU A 177 8.80 -1.80 -28.28
C GLU A 177 9.30 -2.96 -29.16
N ILE A 178 9.89 -4.03 -28.60
CA ILE A 178 10.28 -5.19 -29.42
C ILE A 178 10.07 -6.48 -28.62
N SER A 179 8.90 -7.10 -28.80
CA SER A 179 8.74 -8.56 -28.85
C SER A 179 7.26 -8.89 -29.08
N ASN A 180 6.78 -8.64 -30.30
CA ASN A 180 6.18 -9.77 -31.00
C ASN A 180 7.36 -10.69 -31.34
N GLU A 181 7.18 -11.99 -31.14
CA GLU A 181 8.12 -13.09 -31.41
C GLU A 181 9.07 -13.52 -30.27
N GLU A 182 8.89 -14.79 -29.90
CA GLU A 182 9.84 -15.76 -29.34
C GLU A 182 10.68 -15.40 -28.09
N ASN A 183 10.41 -16.09 -26.98
CA ASN A 183 11.28 -17.18 -26.54
C ASN A 183 10.66 -17.96 -25.37
N VAL A 184 10.23 -19.18 -25.70
CA VAL A 184 10.15 -20.31 -24.77
C VAL A 184 11.58 -20.62 -24.32
N GLY A 185 11.86 -20.48 -23.04
CA GLY A 185 13.17 -20.80 -22.47
C GLY A 185 13.01 -21.33 -21.06
N TYR A 186 12.84 -22.65 -20.96
CA TYR A 186 12.98 -23.41 -19.71
C TYR A 186 14.35 -23.12 -19.08
N ALA A 187 14.37 -22.61 -17.85
CA ALA A 187 15.56 -22.67 -17.01
C ALA A 187 15.51 -23.96 -16.19
N LYS A 188 16.33 -24.92 -16.61
CA LYS A 188 16.63 -26.16 -15.91
C LYS A 188 17.73 -25.86 -14.89
N ILE A 189 17.43 -25.95 -13.59
CA ILE A 189 18.35 -26.39 -12.53
C ILE A 189 17.52 -27.23 -11.57
#